data_AF-A0ABD7QBU1-F1
#
_entry.id   AF-A0ABD7QBU1-F1
#
_cell.length_a   1.000
_cell.length_b   1.000
_cell.length_c   1.000
_cell.angle_alpha   90.00
_cell.angle_beta   90.00
_cell.angle_gamma   90.00
#
_symmetry.space_group_name_H-M   'P 1'
#
loop_
_entity.id
_entity.type
_entity.pdbx_description
1 polymer ?
#
loop_
_entity_poly.entity_id
_entity_poly.type
_entity_poly.pdbx_seq_one_letter_code
_entity_poly.pdbx_strand_id
1 'polypeptide(L)'
;MYSFTEGAFKPLLSIWRRTLTLAGVLLLTACSHDSSLPPFTASGYADNQGAMRIWRMDSNGEVHLLAAFSPWRHGNTSTSEYRWQGDRLTLIELNVYGKTTEHIRARFDDQGELSFMQREIDGQKQQLSSDQVALYRYRATQIRQTSDALRQGRVVLRQGRWHADRTVTTCEGQTVKPDLDARALAHIARRQDHSSVEVSVAWLEASEGSQLLLVANEDFCTWQPQEKTF
;
A
#
# COMPACT_ATOMS: atom_id res chain seq x y z
N MET A 1 -5.68 93.40 16.56
CA MET A 1 -6.33 93.17 17.87
C MET A 1 -7.27 91.99 17.68
N TYR A 2 -7.15 90.79 18.26
CA TYR A 2 -6.30 90.14 19.26
C TYR A 2 -6.24 88.64 18.85
N SER A 3 -5.06 88.02 18.65
CA SER A 3 -4.41 87.00 19.50
C SER A 3 -5.31 86.19 20.45
N PHE A 4 -5.37 84.86 20.31
CA PHE A 4 -4.55 83.87 21.06
C PHE A 4 -5.02 82.40 20.80
N THR A 5 -4.03 81.52 20.89
CA THR A 5 -3.98 80.05 20.77
C THR A 5 -4.47 79.29 22.01
N GLU A 6 -5.10 78.13 21.82
CA GLU A 6 -5.17 76.93 22.70
C GLU A 6 -5.89 75.83 21.88
N GLY A 7 -5.69 74.52 21.94
CA GLY A 7 -4.93 73.60 22.79
C GLY A 7 -5.41 72.19 22.37
N ALA A 8 -4.48 71.23 22.25
CA ALA A 8 -4.72 69.92 21.65
C ALA A 8 -5.49 68.95 22.56
N PHE A 9 -6.35 68.10 22.00
CA PHE A 9 -6.58 66.71 22.47
C PHE A 9 -7.05 65.84 21.29
N LYS A 10 -6.11 65.16 20.62
CA LYS A 10 -6.45 64.03 19.74
C LYS A 10 -6.68 62.80 20.61
N PRO A 11 -7.82 62.10 20.51
CA PRO A 11 -8.08 60.95 21.36
C PRO A 11 -7.20 59.77 20.92
N LEU A 12 -6.58 59.10 21.91
CA LEU A 12 -5.69 57.93 21.79
C LEU A 12 -6.37 56.67 21.18
N LEU A 13 -7.57 56.79 20.64
CA LEU A 13 -8.41 55.69 20.15
C LEU A 13 -7.84 54.97 18.91
N SER A 14 -6.91 55.59 18.17
CA SER A 14 -6.35 54.97 16.96
C SER A 14 -5.29 53.90 17.26
N ILE A 15 -4.61 53.94 18.41
CA ILE A 15 -3.50 53.02 18.71
C ILE A 15 -4.06 51.68 19.23
N TRP A 16 -5.13 51.72 20.02
CA TRP A 16 -5.74 50.53 20.63
C TRP A 16 -6.45 49.61 19.61
N ARG A 17 -6.97 50.19 18.51
CA ARG A 17 -7.54 49.40 17.40
C ARG A 17 -6.48 48.65 16.58
N ARG A 18 -5.26 49.18 16.47
CA ARG A 18 -4.18 48.55 15.70
C ARG A 18 -3.51 47.38 16.44
N THR A 19 -3.46 47.43 17.77
CA THR A 19 -2.94 46.33 18.60
C THR A 19 -3.90 45.12 18.63
N LEU A 20 -5.22 45.35 18.57
CA LEU A 20 -6.21 44.26 18.51
C LEU A 20 -6.22 43.56 17.15
N THR A 21 -5.97 44.27 16.04
CA THR A 21 -5.86 43.64 14.71
C THR A 21 -4.60 42.80 14.52
N LEU A 22 -3.49 43.12 15.22
CA LEU A 22 -2.26 42.30 15.16
C LEU A 22 -2.32 41.06 16.07
N ALA A 23 -3.08 41.09 17.16
CA ALA A 23 -3.26 39.93 18.03
C ALA A 23 -4.13 38.82 17.39
N GLY A 24 -5.01 39.16 16.45
CA GLY A 24 -5.87 38.20 15.76
C GLY A 24 -5.18 37.37 14.67
N VAL A 25 -4.06 37.84 14.12
CA VAL A 25 -3.35 37.14 13.02
C VAL A 25 -2.39 36.06 13.55
N LEU A 26 -1.99 36.12 14.81
CA LEU A 26 -1.02 35.19 15.41
C LEU A 26 -1.63 33.86 15.91
N LEU A 27 -2.96 33.68 15.84
CA LEU A 27 -3.63 32.45 16.29
C LEU A 27 -4.06 31.50 15.17
N LEU A 28 -3.63 31.76 13.94
CA LEU A 28 -3.79 30.81 12.82
C LEU A 28 -2.56 29.91 12.68
N THR A 29 -2.06 29.35 13.78
CA THR A 29 -1.29 28.10 13.69
C THR A 29 -2.29 26.99 13.44
N ALA A 30 -2.72 26.86 12.18
CA ALA A 30 -3.39 25.64 11.74
C ALA A 30 -2.46 24.48 12.09
N CYS A 31 -2.93 23.56 12.92
CA CYS A 31 -2.28 22.26 13.09
C CYS A 31 -2.23 21.64 11.68
N SER A 32 -1.07 21.71 11.02
CA SER A 32 -0.83 20.95 9.80
C SER A 32 -0.85 19.49 10.23
N HIS A 33 -2.01 18.86 10.13
CA HIS A 33 -2.10 17.42 10.28
C HIS A 33 -1.29 16.84 9.12
N ASP A 34 -0.19 16.16 9.43
CA ASP A 34 0.63 15.51 8.42
C ASP A 34 -0.21 14.38 7.81
N SER A 35 -0.88 14.71 6.71
CA SER A 35 -1.75 13.78 5.99
C SER A 35 -0.96 12.86 5.06
N SER A 36 0.37 12.93 5.09
CA SER A 36 1.23 12.08 4.27
C SER A 36 1.01 10.62 4.62
N LEU A 37 0.99 9.78 3.59
CA LEU A 37 0.90 8.34 3.79
C LEU A 37 2.23 7.86 4.35
N PRO A 38 2.22 6.83 5.22
CA PRO A 38 3.46 6.23 5.66
C PRO A 38 4.27 5.74 4.44
N PRO A 39 5.61 5.82 4.49
CA PRO A 39 6.49 5.31 3.46
C PRO A 39 6.16 3.87 3.09
N PHE A 40 6.02 3.01 4.11
CA PHE A 40 5.60 1.62 3.96
C PHE A 40 4.08 1.48 4.03
N THR A 41 3.48 0.83 3.03
CA THR A 41 2.05 0.50 3.01
C THR A 41 1.82 -0.93 2.54
N ALA A 42 0.85 -1.59 3.15
CA ALA A 42 0.24 -2.82 2.64
C ALA A 42 -1.16 -2.50 2.10
N SER A 43 -1.46 -2.93 0.89
CA SER A 43 -2.75 -2.72 0.20
C SER A 43 -3.08 -3.93 -0.68
N GLY A 44 -4.17 -3.89 -1.43
CA GLY A 44 -4.52 -4.97 -2.34
C GLY A 44 -5.85 -4.73 -3.03
N TYR A 45 -6.24 -5.68 -3.87
CA TYR A 45 -7.51 -5.67 -4.57
C TYR A 45 -7.92 -7.08 -4.98
N ALA A 46 -9.23 -7.27 -5.17
CA ALA A 46 -9.76 -8.45 -5.82
C ALA A 46 -9.89 -8.18 -7.33
N ASP A 47 -9.30 -9.05 -8.15
CA ASP A 47 -9.54 -9.11 -9.60
C ASP A 47 -10.44 -10.30 -9.93
N ASN A 48 -10.90 -10.41 -11.16
CA ASN A 48 -11.67 -11.55 -11.67
C ASN A 48 -10.89 -12.88 -11.57
N GLN A 49 -9.56 -12.85 -11.60
CA GLN A 49 -8.73 -14.07 -11.59
C GLN A 49 -8.24 -14.48 -10.19
N GLY A 50 -8.09 -13.52 -9.29
CA GLY A 50 -7.46 -13.75 -7.99
C GLY A 50 -7.37 -12.51 -7.11
N ALA A 51 -6.85 -12.72 -5.91
CA ALA A 51 -6.49 -11.66 -5.00
C ALA A 51 -5.10 -11.15 -5.31
N MET A 52 -4.95 -9.84 -5.29
CA MET A 52 -3.66 -9.17 -5.30
C MET A 52 -3.42 -8.53 -3.93
N ARG A 53 -2.25 -8.82 -3.34
CA ARG A 53 -1.74 -8.15 -2.14
C ARG A 53 -0.45 -7.43 -2.50
N ILE A 54 -0.29 -6.20 -2.06
CA ILE A 54 0.80 -5.31 -2.46
C ILE A 54 1.42 -4.68 -1.22
N TRP A 55 2.72 -4.82 -1.07
CA TRP A 55 3.54 -4.07 -0.15
C TRP A 55 4.38 -3.07 -0.93
N ARG A 56 4.43 -1.83 -0.42
CA ARG A 56 5.11 -0.73 -1.06
C ARG A 56 5.93 0.05 -0.06
N MET A 57 7.12 0.48 -0.45
CA MET A 57 7.96 1.42 0.26
C MET A 57 8.40 2.55 -0.66
N ASP A 58 8.12 3.79 -0.25
CA ASP A 58 8.58 5.00 -0.92
C ASP A 58 9.69 5.65 -0.10
N SER A 59 10.92 5.74 -0.61
CA SER A 59 12.05 6.34 0.11
C SER A 59 13.04 7.02 -0.82
N ASN A 60 13.38 8.29 -0.58
CA ASN A 60 14.38 9.04 -1.36
C ASN A 60 14.17 9.00 -2.89
N GLY A 61 12.91 9.01 -3.35
CA GLY A 61 12.57 8.89 -4.77
C GLY A 61 12.64 7.46 -5.32
N GLU A 62 12.90 6.45 -4.47
CA GLU A 62 12.80 5.04 -4.80
C GLU A 62 11.40 4.48 -4.54
N VAL A 63 10.91 3.81 -5.58
CA VAL A 63 9.81 2.87 -5.72
C VAL A 63 10.10 1.40 -5.34
N HIS A 64 9.87 0.86 -4.14
CA HIS A 64 9.95 -0.61 -3.95
C HIS A 64 8.56 -1.24 -3.80
N LEU A 65 8.21 -2.17 -4.70
CA LEU A 65 6.95 -2.92 -4.67
C LEU A 65 7.19 -4.42 -4.60
N LEU A 66 6.47 -5.10 -3.71
CA LEU A 66 6.26 -6.54 -3.74
C LEU A 66 4.77 -6.81 -3.88
N ALA A 67 4.39 -7.58 -4.88
CA ALA A 67 3.01 -7.98 -5.11
C ALA A 67 2.89 -9.50 -5.06
N ALA A 68 1.87 -10.02 -4.38
CA ALA A 68 1.56 -11.44 -4.29
C ALA A 68 0.15 -11.69 -4.86
N PHE A 69 0.11 -12.49 -5.93
CA PHE A 69 -1.13 -12.90 -6.59
C PHE A 69 -1.53 -14.31 -6.14
N SER A 70 -2.78 -14.47 -5.71
CA SER A 70 -3.36 -15.76 -5.33
C SER A 70 -4.64 -16.01 -6.14
N PRO A 71 -4.70 -17.02 -7.03
CA PRO A 71 -5.86 -17.27 -7.88
C PRO A 71 -7.08 -17.75 -7.08
N TRP A 72 -8.29 -17.42 -7.54
CA TRP A 72 -9.53 -17.90 -6.89
C TRP A 72 -9.78 -19.40 -7.07
N ARG A 73 -9.31 -19.94 -8.20
CA ARG A 73 -9.49 -21.33 -8.60
C ARG A 73 -8.14 -21.85 -9.09
N HIS A 74 -8.14 -22.56 -10.21
CA HIS A 74 -6.94 -23.06 -10.86
C HIS A 74 -6.01 -21.91 -11.27
N GLY A 75 -4.73 -22.12 -11.07
CA GLY A 75 -3.68 -21.17 -11.39
C GLY A 75 -2.49 -21.35 -10.46
N ASN A 76 -1.42 -20.65 -10.77
CA ASN A 76 -0.23 -20.62 -9.94
C ASN A 76 -0.26 -19.34 -9.10
N THR A 77 0.07 -19.48 -7.81
CA THR A 77 0.40 -18.31 -6.98
C THR A 77 1.67 -17.70 -7.54
N SER A 78 1.79 -16.38 -7.52
CA SER A 78 3.03 -15.71 -7.92
C SER A 78 3.35 -14.54 -7.03
N THR A 79 4.64 -14.24 -6.92
CA THR A 79 5.14 -13.00 -6.34
C THR A 79 5.90 -12.23 -7.39
N SER A 80 5.76 -10.92 -7.39
CA SER A 80 6.52 -10.04 -8.27
C SER A 80 7.11 -8.88 -7.47
N GLU A 81 8.41 -8.67 -7.60
CA GLU A 81 9.11 -7.51 -7.05
C GLU A 81 9.41 -6.53 -8.18
N TYR A 82 9.25 -5.25 -7.91
CA TYR A 82 9.53 -4.18 -8.83
C TYR A 82 10.25 -3.03 -8.12
N ARG A 83 11.23 -2.44 -8.81
CA ARG A 83 11.94 -1.25 -8.30
C ARG A 83 11.93 -0.12 -9.31
N TRP A 84 11.79 1.11 -8.82
CA TRP A 84 11.91 2.33 -9.63
C TRP A 84 12.80 3.36 -8.96
N GLN A 85 13.58 4.07 -9.76
CA GLN A 85 14.22 5.34 -9.40
C GLN A 85 13.47 6.47 -10.11
N GLY A 86 12.70 7.24 -9.34
CA GLY A 86 11.70 8.16 -9.87
C GLY A 86 10.69 7.38 -10.73
N ASP A 87 10.64 7.70 -12.02
CA ASP A 87 9.74 7.03 -12.98
C ASP A 87 10.41 5.92 -13.79
N ARG A 88 11.72 5.71 -13.60
CA ARG A 88 12.48 4.67 -14.32
C ARG A 88 12.39 3.35 -13.60
N LEU A 89 11.84 2.33 -14.27
CA LEU A 89 11.84 0.95 -13.77
C LEU A 89 13.27 0.40 -13.82
N THR A 90 13.78 -0.10 -12.70
CA THR A 90 15.16 -0.61 -12.55
C THR A 90 15.22 -2.12 -12.34
N LEU A 91 14.17 -2.73 -11.78
CA LEU A 91 14.06 -4.16 -11.53
C LEU A 91 12.65 -4.69 -11.81
N ILE A 92 12.60 -5.87 -12.44
CA ILE A 92 11.47 -6.79 -12.38
C ILE A 92 12.01 -8.13 -11.88
N GLU A 93 11.35 -8.68 -10.87
CA GLU A 93 11.51 -10.06 -10.43
C GLU A 93 10.14 -10.72 -10.36
N LEU A 94 9.99 -11.93 -10.85
CA LEU A 94 8.74 -12.68 -10.81
C LEU A 94 9.04 -14.13 -10.46
N ASN A 95 8.34 -14.64 -9.44
CA ASN A 95 8.36 -16.04 -9.04
C ASN A 95 6.96 -16.61 -9.23
N VAL A 96 6.85 -17.69 -9.98
CA VAL A 96 5.60 -18.42 -10.19
C VAL A 96 5.70 -19.76 -9.46
N TYR A 97 4.82 -19.95 -8.48
CA TYR A 97 4.74 -21.15 -7.66
C TYR A 97 3.63 -22.04 -8.22
N GLY A 98 4.03 -23.11 -8.88
CA GLY A 98 3.13 -24.06 -9.53
C GLY A 98 3.79 -25.43 -9.69
N LYS A 99 3.21 -26.28 -10.55
CA LYS A 99 3.82 -27.56 -10.93
C LYS A 99 5.20 -27.39 -11.56
N THR A 100 5.32 -26.36 -12.38
CA THR A 100 6.57 -25.89 -12.98
C THR A 100 6.89 -24.58 -12.30
N THR A 101 8.04 -24.52 -11.64
CA THR A 101 8.50 -23.29 -11.00
C THR A 101 9.16 -22.41 -12.03
N GLU A 102 8.78 -21.14 -12.05
CA GLU A 102 9.41 -20.16 -12.93
C GLU A 102 9.96 -19.01 -12.13
N HIS A 103 11.19 -18.62 -12.44
CA HIS A 103 11.84 -17.43 -11.90
C HIS A 103 12.28 -16.53 -13.05
N ILE A 104 11.87 -15.27 -13.02
CA ILE A 104 12.18 -14.30 -14.05
C ILE A 104 12.80 -13.09 -13.37
N ARG A 105 13.92 -12.62 -13.92
CA ARG A 105 14.57 -11.39 -13.49
C ARG A 105 14.97 -10.56 -14.71
N ALA A 106 14.59 -9.29 -14.70
CA ALA A 106 15.05 -8.29 -15.67
C ALA A 106 15.54 -7.05 -14.92
N ARG A 107 16.69 -6.51 -15.32
CA ARG A 107 17.22 -5.25 -14.80
C ARG A 107 17.39 -4.26 -15.92
N PHE A 108 17.25 -3.00 -15.56
CA PHE A 108 17.36 -1.89 -16.48
C PHE A 108 18.42 -0.90 -15.98
N ASP A 109 19.11 -0.26 -16.91
CA ASP A 109 20.09 0.78 -16.60
C ASP A 109 19.41 2.14 -16.34
N ASP A 110 20.22 3.18 -16.16
CA ASP A 110 19.79 4.54 -15.89
C ASP A 110 19.14 5.23 -17.10
N GLN A 111 19.33 4.69 -18.31
CA GLN A 111 18.59 5.09 -19.51
C GLN A 111 17.23 4.37 -19.61
N GLY A 112 17.01 3.33 -18.81
CA GLY A 112 15.81 2.48 -18.88
C GLY A 112 15.92 1.40 -19.95
N GLU A 113 17.13 1.10 -20.44
CA GLU A 113 17.42 0.03 -21.37
C GLU A 113 17.70 -1.29 -20.63
N LEU A 114 17.50 -2.41 -21.30
CA LEU A 114 17.69 -3.74 -20.69
C LEU A 114 19.17 -4.03 -20.46
N SER A 115 19.59 -4.10 -19.21
CA SER A 115 20.98 -4.40 -18.82
C SER A 115 21.19 -5.87 -18.46
N PHE A 116 20.14 -6.57 -18.04
CA PHE A 116 20.17 -7.99 -17.73
C PHE A 116 18.80 -8.63 -17.87
N MET A 117 18.75 -9.88 -18.35
CA MET A 117 17.55 -10.72 -18.27
C MET A 117 17.89 -12.19 -18.06
N GLN A 118 17.08 -12.87 -17.28
CA GLN A 118 17.09 -14.33 -17.14
C GLN A 118 15.67 -14.82 -16.86
N ARG A 119 15.25 -15.88 -17.55
CA ARG A 119 14.13 -16.72 -17.16
C ARG A 119 14.66 -18.10 -16.82
N GLU A 120 14.19 -18.67 -15.73
CA GLU A 120 14.52 -20.02 -15.30
C GLU A 120 13.23 -20.80 -15.13
N ILE A 121 13.15 -21.97 -15.76
CA ILE A 121 12.00 -22.87 -15.70
C ILE A 121 12.52 -24.25 -15.32
N ASP A 122 12.10 -24.77 -14.17
CA ASP A 122 12.58 -26.06 -13.64
C ASP A 122 14.14 -26.18 -13.69
N GLY A 123 14.83 -25.09 -13.34
CA GLY A 123 16.30 -25.00 -13.35
C GLY A 123 16.95 -24.72 -14.71
N GLN A 124 16.18 -24.70 -15.80
CA GLN A 124 16.68 -24.41 -17.14
C GLN A 124 16.63 -22.92 -17.45
N LYS A 125 17.79 -22.34 -17.78
CA LYS A 125 17.93 -20.91 -18.07
C LYS A 125 17.63 -20.61 -19.54
N GLN A 126 16.85 -19.55 -19.75
CA GLN A 126 16.39 -19.07 -21.05
C GLN A 126 16.46 -17.53 -21.07
N GLN A 127 16.67 -16.98 -22.26
CA GLN A 127 16.49 -15.55 -22.49
C GLN A 127 14.99 -15.22 -22.63
N LEU A 128 14.63 -13.98 -22.31
CA LEU A 128 13.30 -13.45 -22.60
C LEU A 128 13.27 -12.88 -24.02
N SER A 129 12.14 -13.00 -24.70
CA SER A 129 11.91 -12.23 -25.93
C SER A 129 11.66 -10.75 -25.62
N SER A 130 11.84 -9.89 -26.63
CA SER A 130 11.49 -8.46 -26.54
C SER A 130 10.03 -8.26 -26.10
N ASP A 131 9.12 -9.07 -26.64
CA ASP A 131 7.69 -8.97 -26.36
C ASP A 131 7.38 -9.37 -24.91
N GLN A 132 8.08 -10.37 -24.37
CA GLN A 132 7.95 -10.75 -22.96
C GLN A 132 8.45 -9.62 -22.05
N VAL A 133 9.58 -9.00 -22.38
CA VAL A 133 10.10 -7.86 -21.61
C VAL A 133 9.11 -6.69 -21.65
N ALA A 134 8.55 -6.37 -22.82
CA ALA A 134 7.55 -5.31 -22.97
C ALA A 134 6.28 -5.61 -22.15
N LEU A 135 5.79 -6.86 -22.19
CA LEU A 135 4.64 -7.29 -21.38
C LEU A 135 4.90 -7.15 -19.88
N TYR A 136 6.09 -7.54 -19.40
CA TYR A 136 6.41 -7.42 -17.98
C TYR A 136 6.56 -5.96 -17.55
N ARG A 137 7.14 -5.09 -18.38
CA ARG A 137 7.18 -3.63 -18.14
C ARG A 137 5.78 -3.04 -18.03
N TYR A 138 4.88 -3.44 -18.94
CA TYR A 138 3.49 -3.01 -18.90
C TYR A 138 2.81 -3.43 -17.59
N ARG A 139 2.95 -4.71 -17.20
CA ARG A 139 2.39 -5.23 -15.95
C ARG A 139 2.94 -4.52 -14.71
N ALA A 140 4.26 -4.29 -14.66
CA ALA A 140 4.89 -3.53 -13.57
C ALA A 140 4.28 -2.12 -13.45
N THR A 141 4.07 -1.45 -14.58
CA THR A 141 3.46 -0.11 -14.63
C THR A 141 2.01 -0.15 -14.13
N GLN A 142 1.22 -1.13 -14.56
CA GLN A 142 -0.17 -1.28 -14.10
C GLN A 142 -0.27 -1.53 -12.60
N ILE A 143 0.60 -2.37 -12.05
CA ILE A 143 0.66 -2.63 -10.61
C ILE A 143 1.05 -1.38 -9.83
N ARG A 144 2.06 -0.61 -10.30
CA ARG A 144 2.44 0.67 -9.68
C ARG A 144 1.27 1.67 -9.68
N GLN A 145 0.63 1.88 -10.82
CA GLN A 145 -0.52 2.79 -10.93
C GLN A 145 -1.69 2.38 -10.03
N THR A 146 -1.96 1.08 -9.95
CA THR A 146 -3.00 0.56 -9.05
C THR A 146 -2.61 0.79 -7.59
N SER A 147 -1.34 0.55 -7.23
CA SER A 147 -0.82 0.84 -5.90
C SER A 147 -0.90 2.34 -5.54
N ASP A 148 -0.63 3.24 -6.49
CA ASP A 148 -0.80 4.69 -6.31
C ASP A 148 -2.26 5.03 -5.97
N ALA A 149 -3.21 4.47 -6.72
CA ALA A 149 -4.64 4.70 -6.49
C ALA A 149 -5.12 4.14 -5.13
N LEU A 150 -4.69 2.93 -4.76
CA LEU A 150 -5.01 2.30 -3.47
C LEU A 150 -4.46 3.11 -2.30
N ARG A 151 -3.23 3.61 -2.43
CA ARG A 151 -2.60 4.52 -1.46
C ARG A 151 -3.41 5.80 -1.30
N GLN A 152 -3.79 6.42 -2.41
CA GLN A 152 -4.61 7.64 -2.40
C GLN A 152 -5.98 7.40 -1.73
N GLY A 153 -6.59 6.24 -1.99
CA GLY A 153 -7.83 5.79 -1.34
C GLY A 153 -7.67 5.27 0.09
N ARG A 154 -6.45 5.28 0.65
CA ARG A 154 -6.12 4.77 1.99
C ARG A 154 -6.59 3.32 2.21
N VAL A 155 -6.51 2.49 1.16
CA VAL A 155 -6.85 1.07 1.25
C VAL A 155 -5.73 0.32 1.98
N VAL A 156 -6.05 -0.26 3.13
CA VAL A 156 -5.11 -0.99 3.98
C VAL A 156 -5.37 -2.48 3.89
N LEU A 157 -4.35 -3.24 3.54
CA LEU A 157 -4.36 -4.69 3.68
C LEU A 157 -4.04 -5.07 5.12
N ARG A 158 -4.91 -5.89 5.71
CA ARG A 158 -4.68 -6.59 6.97
C ARG A 158 -4.70 -8.09 6.72
N GLN A 159 -3.93 -8.82 7.49
CA GLN A 159 -3.94 -10.28 7.45
C GLN A 159 -3.54 -10.88 8.79
N GLY A 160 -3.99 -12.10 9.05
CA GLY A 160 -3.75 -12.77 10.33
C GLY A 160 -4.49 -14.10 10.49
N ARG A 161 -4.41 -14.64 11.70
CA ARG A 161 -5.01 -15.92 12.12
C ARG A 161 -6.42 -15.70 12.65
N TRP A 162 -7.39 -16.43 12.10
CA TRP A 162 -8.80 -16.34 12.49
C TRP A 162 -9.09 -17.21 13.72
N HIS A 163 -9.83 -16.64 14.68
CA HIS A 163 -10.26 -17.32 15.89
C HIS A 163 -11.78 -17.56 15.92
N ALA A 164 -12.21 -18.52 16.73
CA ALA A 164 -13.61 -18.93 16.82
C ALA A 164 -14.56 -17.82 17.30
N ASP A 165 -14.05 -16.85 18.07
CA ASP A 165 -14.80 -15.69 18.57
C ASP A 165 -14.93 -14.55 17.53
N ARG A 166 -14.50 -14.81 16.29
CA ARG A 166 -14.47 -13.88 15.16
C ARG A 166 -13.45 -12.76 15.31
N THR A 167 -12.45 -12.94 16.17
CA THR A 167 -11.27 -12.09 16.20
C THR A 167 -10.18 -12.63 15.27
N VAL A 168 -9.24 -11.76 14.95
CA VAL A 168 -8.05 -12.06 14.17
C VAL A 168 -6.83 -11.60 14.96
N THR A 169 -5.87 -12.50 15.16
CA THR A 169 -4.51 -12.08 15.53
C THR A 169 -3.75 -11.72 14.25
N THR A 170 -3.52 -10.43 14.03
CA THR A 170 -2.82 -9.93 12.84
C THR A 170 -1.38 -10.40 12.80
N CYS A 171 -0.75 -10.35 11.63
CA CYS A 171 0.66 -10.71 11.48
C CYS A 171 1.60 -9.78 12.26
N GLU A 172 1.15 -8.58 12.62
CA GLU A 172 1.85 -7.65 13.52
C GLU A 172 1.61 -7.96 15.01
N GLY A 173 0.82 -8.98 15.34
CA GLY A 173 0.55 -9.44 16.71
C GLY A 173 -0.61 -8.73 17.42
N GLN A 174 -1.44 -7.98 16.70
CA GLN A 174 -2.60 -7.29 17.28
C GLN A 174 -3.84 -8.19 17.22
N THR A 175 -4.67 -8.20 18.26
CA THR A 175 -5.98 -8.86 18.20
C THR A 175 -7.05 -7.85 17.83
N VAL A 176 -7.73 -8.07 16.70
CA VAL A 176 -8.76 -7.19 16.16
C VAL A 176 -10.01 -7.97 15.80
N LYS A 177 -11.17 -7.30 15.73
CA LYS A 177 -12.41 -7.88 15.21
C LYS A 177 -12.77 -7.16 13.91
N PRO A 178 -12.52 -7.75 12.73
CA PRO A 178 -12.77 -7.06 11.47
C PRO A 178 -14.28 -6.92 11.21
N ASP A 179 -14.69 -5.78 10.67
CA ASP A 179 -16.09 -5.48 10.34
C ASP A 179 -16.50 -6.10 9.00
N LEU A 180 -16.48 -7.42 8.94
CA LEU A 180 -16.81 -8.19 7.73
C LEU A 180 -18.31 -8.46 7.62
N ASP A 181 -18.81 -8.40 6.40
CA ASP A 181 -20.22 -8.72 6.12
C ASP A 181 -20.58 -10.19 6.43
N ALA A 182 -21.88 -10.48 6.49
CA ALA A 182 -22.37 -11.82 6.80
C ALA A 182 -21.93 -12.90 5.79
N ARG A 183 -21.72 -12.53 4.52
CA ARG A 183 -21.29 -13.48 3.48
C ARG A 183 -19.82 -13.87 3.67
N ALA A 184 -18.97 -12.91 3.98
CA ALA A 184 -17.56 -13.09 4.31
C ALA A 184 -17.41 -13.96 5.57
N LEU A 185 -18.14 -13.65 6.63
CA LEU A 185 -18.15 -14.45 7.86
C LEU A 185 -18.59 -15.90 7.59
N ALA A 186 -19.65 -16.10 6.80
CA ALA A 186 -20.10 -17.44 6.43
C ALA A 186 -19.08 -18.17 5.55
N HIS A 187 -18.33 -17.46 4.70
CA HIS A 187 -17.25 -18.04 3.90
C HIS A 187 -16.09 -18.52 4.78
N ILE A 188 -15.64 -17.70 5.74
CA ILE A 188 -14.59 -18.05 6.69
C ILE A 188 -15.02 -19.27 7.52
N ALA A 189 -16.24 -19.26 8.08
CA ALA A 189 -16.77 -20.37 8.87
C ALA A 189 -16.77 -21.68 8.07
N ARG A 190 -17.31 -21.67 6.84
CA ARG A 190 -17.27 -22.86 5.97
C ARG A 190 -15.85 -23.34 5.69
N ARG A 191 -14.87 -22.43 5.58
CA ARG A 191 -13.46 -22.83 5.36
C ARG A 191 -12.86 -23.44 6.61
N GLN A 192 -13.13 -22.84 7.77
CA GLN A 192 -12.69 -23.32 9.08
C GLN A 192 -13.25 -24.71 9.40
N ASP A 193 -14.52 -24.98 9.09
CA ASP A 193 -15.19 -26.27 9.33
C ASP A 193 -14.53 -27.43 8.56
N HIS A 194 -13.88 -27.13 7.43
CA HIS A 194 -13.13 -28.10 6.62
C HIS A 194 -11.63 -28.13 6.94
N SER A 195 -11.19 -27.42 7.97
CA SER A 195 -9.78 -27.33 8.37
C SER A 195 -9.59 -27.87 9.79
N SER A 196 -8.56 -28.68 9.99
CA SER A 196 -8.14 -29.14 11.32
C SER A 196 -7.31 -28.09 12.08
N VAL A 197 -6.96 -26.98 11.44
CA VAL A 197 -6.19 -25.87 12.01
C VAL A 197 -6.93 -24.55 11.80
N GLU A 198 -6.61 -23.53 12.61
CA GLU A 198 -7.10 -22.17 12.35
C GLU A 198 -6.71 -21.71 10.95
N VAL A 199 -7.66 -21.12 10.23
CA VAL A 199 -7.43 -20.54 8.91
C VAL A 199 -6.79 -19.15 9.03
N SER A 200 -6.02 -18.77 8.02
CA SER A 200 -5.56 -17.40 7.86
C SER A 200 -6.55 -16.61 7.01
N VAL A 201 -6.74 -15.34 7.35
CA VAL A 201 -7.59 -14.40 6.61
C VAL A 201 -6.79 -13.18 6.20
N ALA A 202 -7.12 -12.63 5.03
CA ALA A 202 -6.66 -11.31 4.60
C ALA A 202 -7.86 -10.49 4.17
N TRP A 203 -7.91 -9.21 4.53
CA TRP A 203 -9.00 -8.29 4.20
C TRP A 203 -8.46 -6.90 3.93
N LEU A 204 -9.27 -6.11 3.24
CA LEU A 204 -9.00 -4.71 2.92
C LEU A 204 -9.87 -3.82 3.81
N GLU A 205 -9.29 -2.76 4.35
CA GLU A 205 -9.97 -1.72 5.12
C GLU A 205 -9.85 -0.39 4.37
N ALA A 206 -10.97 0.32 4.22
CA ALA A 206 -11.02 1.67 3.66
C ALA A 206 -12.14 2.48 4.36
N SER A 207 -12.31 3.76 3.99
CA SER A 207 -13.38 4.60 4.53
C SER A 207 -14.79 4.04 4.30
N GLU A 208 -14.95 3.24 3.25
CA GLU A 208 -16.18 2.62 2.81
C GLU A 208 -16.52 1.33 3.58
N GLY A 209 -15.56 0.78 4.33
CA GLY A 209 -15.73 -0.43 5.13
C GLY A 209 -14.63 -1.47 4.92
N SER A 210 -14.92 -2.70 5.37
CA SER A 210 -13.98 -3.83 5.26
C SER A 210 -14.47 -4.88 4.28
N GLN A 211 -13.56 -5.40 3.46
CA GLN A 211 -13.86 -6.47 2.50
C GLN A 211 -12.89 -7.64 2.65
N LEU A 212 -13.43 -8.84 2.84
CA LEU A 212 -12.64 -10.07 2.85
C LEU A 212 -11.98 -10.28 1.48
N LEU A 213 -10.66 -10.48 1.48
CA LEU A 213 -9.86 -10.69 0.27
C LEU A 213 -9.51 -12.17 0.08
N LEU A 214 -9.03 -12.84 1.13
CA LEU A 214 -8.60 -14.25 1.08
C LEU A 214 -8.88 -14.99 2.39
N VAL A 215 -9.14 -16.29 2.26
CA VAL A 215 -9.14 -17.25 3.38
C VAL A 215 -8.36 -18.48 2.92
N ALA A 216 -7.39 -18.92 3.71
CA ALA A 216 -6.51 -20.02 3.35
C ALA A 216 -6.07 -20.81 4.59
N ASN A 217 -5.55 -22.03 4.39
CA ASN A 217 -5.03 -22.84 5.51
C ASN A 217 -3.55 -22.51 5.77
N GLU A 218 -2.89 -21.97 4.76
CA GLU A 218 -1.54 -21.44 4.77
C GLU A 218 -1.42 -20.26 5.73
N ASP A 219 -0.29 -20.16 6.42
CA ASP A 219 0.00 -19.03 7.30
C ASP A 219 0.51 -17.83 6.50
N PHE A 220 -0.32 -16.80 6.36
CA PHE A 220 0.04 -15.57 5.65
C PHE A 220 1.16 -14.78 6.33
N CYS A 221 1.37 -14.97 7.64
CA CYS A 221 2.33 -14.19 8.42
C CYS A 221 3.78 -14.67 8.22
N THR A 222 3.98 -15.90 7.75
CA THR A 222 5.31 -16.48 7.56
C THR A 222 6.14 -15.79 6.48
N TRP A 223 5.49 -15.16 5.50
CA TRP A 223 6.14 -14.56 4.34
C TRP A 223 5.79 -13.08 4.15
N GLN A 224 4.98 -12.50 5.03
CA GLN A 224 4.69 -11.07 5.00
C GLN A 224 5.99 -10.27 5.16
N PRO A 225 6.30 -9.33 4.24
CA PRO A 225 7.44 -8.45 4.43
C PRO A 225 7.23 -7.53 5.63
N GLN A 226 8.30 -7.30 6.40
CA GLN A 226 8.32 -6.35 7.51
C GLN A 226 8.98 -5.06 7.06
N GLU A 227 8.42 -3.91 7.43
CA GLU A 227 8.95 -2.58 7.06
C GLU A 227 10.46 -2.44 7.32
N LYS A 228 10.96 -2.98 8.44
CA LYS A 228 12.38 -2.87 8.82
C LYS A 228 13.33 -3.64 7.90
N THR A 229 12.84 -4.64 7.17
CA THR A 229 13.64 -5.56 6.36
C THR A 229 13.22 -5.55 4.89
N PHE A 230 12.31 -4.66 4.51
CA PHE A 230 11.76 -4.50 3.17
C PHE A 230 12.53 -3.43 2.39
#